data_AF-A0AAU9AL16-F1
#
_entry.id   AF-A0AAU9AL16-F1
#
_cell.length_a   1.000
_cell.length_b   1.000
_cell.length_c   1.000
_cell.angle_alpha   90.00
_cell.angle_beta   90.00
_cell.angle_gamma   90.00
#
_symmetry.space_group_name_H-M   'P 1'
#
loop_
_entity.id
_entity.type
_entity.pdbx_description
1 polymer ?
#
loop_
_entity_poly.entity_id
_entity_poly.type
_entity_poly.pdbx_seq_one_letter_code
_entity_poly.pdbx_strand_id
1 'polypeptide(L)'
;MAEVRPELRPLIEDLAQQKGLPPSAVADMEAAIATSPYLSSVMVDAVNQGRLSRLSMTTQPHEGGHYDTLSKTVFVSANAFTDKSIEPQARIDNVTSVIGHEVGHALTASARSMAIERLSAATQIALREAAGNASYVDLTRDAQRYLDFTRRDEALAELVGMNALASRVSGGQPGRFNVDEFLERVAPTTHCVDQTKENRPPALAPGIRLRNDGMQLMGNRFDSPAIEAVAVCHYDKSAGLGREGDSNYRNYYGGTVLETIAASRAELDKSSSQALPEVCLDLASLKLDLRQLERNGLDLGGVGKSFGFTDTSHGKLEIRTVRDTNSGVNKASPDLSALQADTPSHPDHRAFEMFQRAAQSDGRWNETEVRNLAAAGVAAMKADPILGATLTGVVIGKAADGGTNLIGYASPHGPAGPHHHLAIDAGNAAHMPAEKSLERVEQLNQQHAQQQAQTQTHRMEGPSQGGPKMVL
;
A
#
# COMPACT_ATOMS: atom_id res chain seq x y z
N MET A 1 3.81 28.77 24.58
CA MET A 1 4.05 28.19 23.24
C MET A 1 2.93 27.19 22.99
N ALA A 2 2.53 26.94 21.74
CA ALA A 2 1.54 25.90 21.46
C ALA A 2 2.21 24.53 21.66
N GLU A 3 1.55 23.59 22.33
CA GLU A 3 2.10 22.28 22.67
C GLU A 3 1.32 21.17 21.97
N VAL A 4 2.01 20.11 21.54
CA VAL A 4 1.37 18.89 21.03
C VAL A 4 0.59 18.21 22.15
N ARG A 5 -0.65 17.82 21.84
CA ARG A 5 -1.54 17.10 22.74
C ARG A 5 -0.88 15.80 23.23
N PRO A 6 -1.06 15.40 24.52
CA PRO A 6 -0.43 14.21 25.07
C PRO A 6 -0.67 12.92 24.26
N GLU A 7 -1.86 12.77 23.68
CA GLU A 7 -2.25 11.62 22.87
C GLU A 7 -1.45 11.49 21.57
N LEU A 8 -0.91 12.59 21.06
CA LEU A 8 -0.12 12.64 19.83
C LEU A 8 1.40 12.61 20.10
N ARG A 9 1.81 12.80 21.35
CA ARG A 9 3.23 12.80 21.75
C ARG A 9 3.97 11.52 21.33
N PRO A 10 3.40 10.30 21.48
CA PRO A 10 4.06 9.08 21.03
C PRO A 10 4.37 9.05 19.53
N LEU A 11 3.54 9.69 18.69
CA LEU A 11 3.78 9.76 17.24
C LEU A 11 5.02 10.60 16.92
N ILE A 12 5.23 11.71 17.64
CA ILE A 12 6.40 12.58 17.49
C ILE A 12 7.65 11.89 18.03
N GLU A 13 7.54 11.21 19.17
CA GLU A 13 8.65 10.48 19.77
C GLU A 13 9.11 9.31 18.89
N ASP A 14 8.18 8.54 18.30
CA ASP A 14 8.52 7.52 17.31
C ASP A 14 9.20 8.12 16.08
N LEU A 15 8.65 9.21 15.54
CA LEU A 15 9.26 9.92 14.41
C LEU A 15 10.69 10.33 14.74
N ALA A 16 10.94 10.94 15.91
CA ALA A 16 12.27 11.39 16.32
C ALA A 16 13.32 10.26 16.45
N GLN A 17 12.89 9.01 16.59
CA GLN A 17 13.78 7.84 16.64
C GLN A 17 14.12 7.27 15.25
N GLN A 18 13.44 7.73 14.19
CA GLN A 18 13.69 7.26 12.84
C GLN A 18 15.02 7.82 12.31
N LYS A 19 15.75 6.99 11.56
CA LYS A 19 17.05 7.35 10.97
C LYS A 19 16.86 7.99 9.60
N GLY A 20 17.80 8.84 9.20
CA GLY A 20 17.82 9.41 7.84
C GLY A 20 16.82 10.53 7.59
N LEU A 21 16.19 11.07 8.64
CA LEU A 21 15.28 12.20 8.50
C LEU A 21 16.04 13.48 8.13
N PRO A 22 15.45 14.36 7.30
CA PRO A 22 15.93 15.72 7.12
C PRO A 22 16.01 16.48 8.46
N PRO A 23 17.00 17.37 8.66
CA PRO A 23 17.28 17.98 9.97
C PRO A 23 16.11 18.73 10.62
N SER A 24 15.17 19.29 9.84
CA SER A 24 14.03 20.04 10.38
C SER A 24 12.73 19.22 10.47
N ALA A 25 12.72 17.97 9.98
CA ALA A 25 11.48 17.22 9.78
C ALA A 25 10.68 17.04 11.08
N VAL A 26 11.32 16.57 12.14
CA VAL A 26 10.68 16.37 13.45
C VAL A 26 10.12 17.69 13.99
N ALA A 27 10.93 18.76 13.96
CA ALA A 27 10.54 20.06 14.49
C ALA A 27 9.40 20.71 13.69
N ASP A 28 9.42 20.60 12.36
CA ASP A 28 8.41 21.17 11.48
C ASP A 28 7.09 20.39 11.58
N MET A 29 7.13 19.05 11.66
CA MET A 29 5.94 18.22 11.88
C MET A 29 5.34 18.45 13.27
N GLU A 30 6.18 18.55 14.31
CA GLU A 30 5.72 18.92 15.65
C GLU A 30 5.06 20.31 15.64
N ALA A 31 5.68 21.29 14.97
CA ALA A 31 5.12 22.64 14.85
C ALA A 31 3.80 22.65 14.06
N ALA A 32 3.69 21.91 12.96
CA ALA A 32 2.46 21.78 12.19
C ALA A 32 1.30 21.30 13.06
N ILE A 33 1.54 20.26 13.86
CA ILE A 33 0.53 19.65 14.74
C ILE A 33 0.20 20.58 15.93
N ALA A 34 1.23 21.11 16.61
CA ALA A 34 1.05 21.92 17.81
C ALA A 34 0.29 23.22 17.56
N THR A 35 0.51 23.83 16.39
CA THR A 35 -0.05 25.14 16.05
C THR A 35 -1.38 25.08 15.31
N SER A 36 -1.85 23.89 14.94
CA SER A 36 -3.17 23.68 14.34
C SER A 36 -4.06 22.86 15.28
N PRO A 37 -4.87 23.52 16.13
CA PRO A 37 -5.81 22.81 17.01
C PRO A 37 -6.80 21.91 16.27
N TYR A 38 -7.23 22.28 15.07
CA TYR A 38 -8.05 21.42 14.22
C TYR A 38 -7.29 20.16 13.81
N LEU A 39 -6.05 20.28 13.29
CA LEU A 39 -5.23 19.13 12.89
C LEU A 39 -5.00 18.19 14.08
N SER A 40 -4.62 18.76 15.23
CA SER A 40 -4.47 18.01 16.47
C SER A 40 -5.74 17.24 16.84
N SER A 41 -6.92 17.85 16.69
CA SER A 41 -8.19 17.16 17.01
C SER A 41 -8.47 15.99 16.07
N VAL A 42 -8.35 16.19 14.75
CA VAL A 42 -8.63 15.12 13.77
C VAL A 42 -7.60 13.98 13.84
N MET A 43 -6.36 14.28 14.19
CA MET A 43 -5.34 13.27 14.47
C MET A 43 -5.67 12.45 15.71
N VAL A 44 -6.11 13.10 16.80
CA VAL A 44 -6.55 12.40 18.02
C VAL A 44 -7.74 11.49 17.71
N ASP A 45 -8.69 11.96 16.91
CA ASP A 45 -9.83 11.14 16.48
C ASP A 45 -9.37 9.92 15.65
N ALA A 46 -8.40 10.08 14.77
CA ALA A 46 -7.83 8.98 13.99
C ALA A 46 -7.06 7.97 14.87
N VAL A 47 -6.28 8.44 15.86
CA VAL A 47 -5.60 7.59 16.85
C VAL A 47 -6.63 6.81 17.68
N ASN A 48 -7.66 7.48 18.21
CA ASN A 48 -8.70 6.86 19.02
C ASN A 48 -9.51 5.81 18.26
N GLN A 49 -9.69 5.99 16.95
CA GLN A 49 -10.31 4.99 16.07
C GLN A 49 -9.36 3.86 15.67
N GLY A 50 -8.10 3.89 16.14
CA GLY A 50 -7.08 2.90 15.81
C GLY A 50 -6.67 2.95 14.33
N ARG A 51 -6.77 4.12 13.70
CA ARG A 51 -6.47 4.37 12.27
C ARG A 51 -5.22 5.21 12.05
N LEU A 52 -4.60 5.73 13.10
CA LEU A 52 -3.30 6.39 13.02
C LEU A 52 -2.43 5.87 14.15
N SER A 53 -1.26 5.33 13.81
CA SER A 53 -0.28 4.89 14.81
C SER A 53 1.13 5.40 14.56
N ARG A 54 1.40 5.99 13.38
CA ARG A 54 2.75 6.41 13.03
C ARG A 54 2.78 7.60 12.09
N LEU A 55 3.85 8.39 12.21
CA LEU A 55 4.26 9.40 11.25
C LEU A 55 5.60 8.97 10.66
N SER A 56 5.81 9.13 9.37
CA SER A 56 7.09 8.83 8.73
C SER A 56 7.30 9.66 7.47
N MET A 57 8.37 9.38 6.74
CA MET A 57 8.75 10.11 5.54
C MET A 57 8.89 9.19 4.35
N THR A 58 8.52 9.69 3.18
CA THR A 58 8.56 8.99 1.90
C THR A 58 9.49 9.71 0.94
N THR A 59 10.17 8.96 0.10
CA THR A 59 10.94 9.48 -1.05
C THR A 59 10.27 9.13 -2.38
N GLN A 60 9.04 8.61 -2.34
CA GLN A 60 8.30 8.31 -3.55
C GLN A 60 8.11 9.61 -4.35
N PRO A 61 8.38 9.59 -5.66
CA PRO A 61 8.21 10.75 -6.50
C PRO A 61 6.73 11.06 -6.71
N HIS A 62 6.43 12.29 -7.09
CA HIS A 62 5.09 12.72 -7.53
C HIS A 62 3.98 12.66 -6.47
N GLU A 63 4.34 12.68 -5.18
CA GLU A 63 3.40 12.82 -4.07
C GLU A 63 3.90 13.82 -3.02
N GLY A 64 2.97 14.55 -2.40
CA GLY A 64 3.24 15.38 -1.22
C GLY A 64 3.32 14.56 0.07
N GLY A 65 2.57 13.46 0.11
CA GLY A 65 2.47 12.49 1.18
C GLY A 65 1.53 11.35 0.76
N HIS A 66 1.39 10.34 1.62
CA HIS A 66 0.37 9.32 1.48
C HIS A 66 0.03 8.70 2.85
N TYR A 67 -1.18 8.16 2.98
CA TYR A 67 -1.58 7.34 4.11
C TYR A 67 -1.55 5.85 3.77
N ASP A 68 -0.79 5.06 4.54
CA ASP A 68 -0.76 3.61 4.42
C ASP A 68 -1.73 2.96 5.41
N THR A 69 -2.74 2.26 4.89
CA THR A 69 -3.80 1.64 5.70
C THR A 69 -3.33 0.45 6.52
N LEU A 70 -2.29 -0.27 6.07
CA LEU A 70 -1.79 -1.48 6.72
C LEU A 70 -0.99 -1.14 7.98
N SER A 71 0.00 -0.26 7.83
CA SER A 71 0.84 0.23 8.93
C SER A 71 0.22 1.38 9.71
N LYS A 72 -0.87 1.96 9.19
CA LYS A 72 -1.59 3.12 9.77
C LYS A 72 -0.64 4.31 9.95
N THR A 73 0.16 4.55 8.91
CA THR A 73 1.23 5.54 8.88
C THR A 73 0.85 6.66 7.94
N VAL A 74 0.99 7.90 8.40
CA VAL A 74 1.02 9.07 7.52
C VAL A 74 2.45 9.33 7.10
N PHE A 75 2.71 9.30 5.80
CA PHE A 75 3.99 9.65 5.21
C PHE A 75 3.94 11.07 4.65
N VAL A 76 5.00 11.84 4.91
CA VAL A 76 5.22 13.16 4.28
C VAL A 76 6.45 13.07 3.40
N SER A 77 6.37 13.64 2.19
CA SER A 77 7.48 13.62 1.25
C SER A 77 8.72 14.31 1.83
N ALA A 78 9.88 13.66 1.73
CA ALA A 78 11.15 14.22 2.17
C ALA A 78 11.51 15.52 1.45
N ASN A 79 11.03 15.68 0.21
CA ASN A 79 11.22 16.89 -0.58
C ASN A 79 10.60 18.13 0.06
N ALA A 80 9.54 17.96 0.88
CA ALA A 80 8.95 19.07 1.63
C ALA A 80 9.94 19.70 2.62
N PHE A 81 11.00 18.99 3.02
CA PHE A 81 11.96 19.44 4.03
C PHE A 81 13.34 19.77 3.47
N THR A 82 13.66 19.32 2.27
CA THR A 82 15.00 19.48 1.68
C THR A 82 15.10 20.65 0.71
N ASP A 83 13.97 21.18 0.22
CA ASP A 83 13.95 22.37 -0.63
C ASP A 83 14.29 23.62 0.19
N LYS A 84 15.50 24.14 -0.04
CA LYS A 84 16.04 25.32 0.64
C LYS A 84 15.45 26.64 0.14
N SER A 85 14.70 26.63 -0.96
CA SER A 85 14.02 27.83 -1.49
C SER A 85 12.74 28.16 -0.75
N ILE A 86 12.20 27.22 0.04
CA ILE A 86 10.96 27.39 0.78
C ILE A 86 11.25 27.95 2.18
N GLU A 87 10.68 29.11 2.47
CA GLU A 87 10.76 29.74 3.79
C GLU A 87 10.19 28.83 4.89
N PRO A 88 10.73 28.85 6.13
CA PRO A 88 10.28 27.96 7.20
C PRO A 88 8.78 27.99 7.48
N GLN A 89 8.15 29.16 7.39
CA GLN A 89 6.70 29.28 7.59
C GLN A 89 5.92 28.54 6.50
N ALA A 90 6.23 28.80 5.23
CA ALA A 90 5.61 28.15 4.08
C ALA A 90 5.81 26.62 4.10
N ARG A 91 7.00 26.19 4.54
CA ARG A 91 7.30 24.76 4.72
C ARG A 91 6.39 24.09 5.74
N ILE A 92 6.23 24.70 6.93
CA ILE A 92 5.34 24.13 7.96
C ILE A 92 3.87 24.20 7.51
N ASP A 93 3.48 25.22 6.73
CA ASP A 93 2.13 25.32 6.17
C ASP A 93 1.82 24.22 5.16
N ASN A 94 2.80 23.90 4.30
CA ASN A 94 2.73 22.76 3.40
C ASN A 94 2.61 21.44 4.17
N VAL A 95 3.49 21.22 5.16
CA VAL A 95 3.45 20.02 6.03
C VAL A 95 2.12 19.91 6.79
N THR A 96 1.57 21.03 7.29
CA THR A 96 0.27 21.07 7.95
C THR A 96 -0.85 20.62 7.02
N SER A 97 -0.84 21.10 5.78
CA SER A 97 -1.84 20.77 4.77
C SER A 97 -1.73 19.31 4.35
N VAL A 98 -0.52 18.81 4.09
CA VAL A 98 -0.27 17.41 3.74
C VAL A 98 -0.69 16.47 4.87
N ILE A 99 -0.25 16.69 6.12
CA ILE A 99 -0.67 15.83 7.25
C ILE A 99 -2.20 15.88 7.40
N GLY A 100 -2.83 17.05 7.26
CA GLY A 100 -4.28 17.16 7.28
C GLY A 100 -4.96 16.33 6.18
N HIS A 101 -4.44 16.38 4.96
CA HIS A 101 -4.91 15.57 3.83
C HIS A 101 -4.79 14.07 4.13
N GLU A 102 -3.62 13.59 4.54
CA GLU A 102 -3.40 12.16 4.82
C GLU A 102 -4.19 11.65 6.02
N VAL A 103 -4.38 12.47 7.05
CA VAL A 103 -5.26 12.14 8.17
C VAL A 103 -6.72 12.09 7.72
N GLY A 104 -7.12 12.90 6.73
CA GLY A 104 -8.40 12.77 6.05
C GLY A 104 -8.62 11.37 5.49
N HIS A 105 -7.63 10.80 4.80
CA HIS A 105 -7.68 9.40 4.35
C HIS A 105 -7.69 8.39 5.50
N ALA A 106 -6.97 8.65 6.60
CA ALA A 106 -7.06 7.80 7.79
C ALA A 106 -8.50 7.78 8.36
N LEU A 107 -9.20 8.91 8.34
CA LEU A 107 -10.59 9.00 8.80
C LEU A 107 -11.59 8.31 7.86
N THR A 108 -11.25 8.09 6.59
CA THR A 108 -12.12 7.40 5.62
C THR A 108 -11.67 5.99 5.27
N ALA A 109 -10.54 5.52 5.81
CA ALA A 109 -9.94 4.23 5.48
C ALA A 109 -10.94 3.07 5.49
N SER A 110 -11.78 2.94 6.54
CA SER A 110 -12.81 1.90 6.61
C SER A 110 -13.87 2.04 5.52
N ALA A 111 -14.31 3.27 5.20
CA ALA A 111 -15.28 3.50 4.15
C ALA A 111 -14.71 3.15 2.76
N ARG A 112 -13.40 3.42 2.54
CA ARG A 112 -12.69 3.03 1.32
C ARG A 112 -12.58 1.52 1.19
N SER A 113 -12.21 0.80 2.25
CA SER A 113 -12.23 -0.68 2.26
C SER A 113 -13.62 -1.23 1.92
N MET A 114 -14.68 -0.69 2.54
CA MET A 114 -16.05 -1.09 2.24
C MET A 114 -16.47 -0.78 0.79
N ALA A 115 -15.96 0.30 0.19
CA ALA A 115 -16.24 0.64 -1.20
C ALA A 115 -15.61 -0.37 -2.17
N ILE A 116 -14.38 -0.82 -1.89
CA ILE A 116 -13.69 -1.88 -2.65
C ILE A 116 -14.40 -3.22 -2.48
N GLU A 117 -14.74 -3.61 -1.23
CA GLU A 117 -15.48 -4.84 -0.94
C GLU A 117 -16.85 -4.85 -1.65
N ARG A 118 -17.53 -3.71 -1.69
CA ARG A 118 -18.80 -3.56 -2.42
C ARG A 118 -18.63 -3.77 -3.92
N LEU A 119 -17.57 -3.21 -4.52
CA LEU A 119 -17.28 -3.42 -5.94
C LEU A 119 -16.96 -4.89 -6.24
N SER A 120 -16.14 -5.53 -5.40
CA SER A 120 -15.84 -6.96 -5.48
C SER A 120 -17.11 -7.81 -5.39
N ALA A 121 -17.94 -7.59 -4.36
CA ALA A 121 -19.18 -8.32 -4.16
C ALA A 121 -20.17 -8.12 -5.32
N ALA A 122 -20.35 -6.88 -5.79
CA ALA A 122 -21.22 -6.60 -6.95
C ALA A 122 -20.73 -7.32 -8.22
N THR A 123 -19.42 -7.33 -8.45
CA THR A 123 -18.80 -8.06 -9.56
C THR A 123 -19.07 -9.57 -9.44
N GLN A 124 -18.83 -10.15 -8.26
CA GLN A 124 -19.04 -11.59 -8.07
C GLN A 124 -20.51 -12.00 -8.24
N ILE A 125 -21.44 -11.19 -7.72
CA ILE A 125 -22.89 -11.42 -7.87
C ILE A 125 -23.28 -11.38 -9.35
N ALA A 126 -22.91 -10.30 -10.06
CA ALA A 126 -23.24 -10.13 -11.47
C ALA A 126 -22.71 -11.30 -12.32
N LEU A 127 -21.44 -11.68 -12.12
CA LEU A 127 -20.83 -12.80 -12.85
C LEU A 127 -21.50 -14.14 -12.54
N ARG A 128 -21.86 -14.43 -11.28
CA ARG A 128 -22.52 -15.68 -10.89
C ARG A 128 -23.95 -15.79 -11.43
N GLU A 129 -24.74 -14.72 -11.35
CA GLU A 129 -26.13 -14.72 -11.83
C GLU A 129 -26.22 -14.90 -13.36
N ALA A 130 -25.25 -14.33 -14.07
CA ALA A 130 -25.16 -14.43 -15.52
C ALA A 130 -24.43 -15.70 -16.01
N ALA A 131 -23.75 -16.46 -15.14
CA ALA A 131 -23.05 -17.68 -15.51
C ALA A 131 -23.99 -18.69 -16.19
N GLY A 132 -23.64 -19.10 -17.41
CA GLY A 132 -24.48 -19.99 -18.24
C GLY A 132 -25.78 -19.39 -18.80
N ASN A 133 -26.14 -18.16 -18.42
CA ASN A 133 -27.42 -17.52 -18.76
C ASN A 133 -27.28 -16.28 -19.64
N ALA A 134 -26.12 -15.61 -19.61
CA ALA A 134 -25.84 -14.43 -20.43
C ALA A 134 -24.41 -14.47 -20.98
N SER A 135 -24.19 -13.76 -22.09
CA SER A 135 -22.87 -13.65 -22.73
C SER A 135 -21.98 -12.57 -22.11
N TYR A 136 -22.56 -11.56 -21.46
CA TYR A 136 -21.80 -10.47 -20.84
C TYR A 136 -22.50 -9.92 -19.59
N VAL A 137 -21.74 -9.17 -18.78
CA VAL A 137 -22.23 -8.32 -17.68
C VAL A 137 -21.65 -6.92 -17.82
N ASP A 138 -22.48 -5.88 -17.68
CA ASP A 138 -22.04 -4.49 -17.67
C ASP A 138 -21.77 -4.02 -16.23
N LEU A 139 -20.51 -3.73 -15.92
CA LEU A 139 -20.06 -3.30 -14.60
C LEU A 139 -19.82 -1.79 -14.51
N THR A 140 -20.18 -1.03 -15.55
CA THR A 140 -19.94 0.44 -15.63
C THR A 140 -20.53 1.17 -14.43
N ARG A 141 -21.76 0.82 -14.02
CA ARG A 141 -22.42 1.49 -12.90
C ARG A 141 -21.73 1.25 -11.56
N ASP A 142 -21.23 0.04 -11.34
CA ASP A 142 -20.56 -0.32 -10.09
C ASP A 142 -19.15 0.28 -10.04
N ALA A 143 -18.44 0.29 -11.17
CA ALA A 143 -17.19 1.03 -11.33
C ALA A 143 -17.38 2.54 -11.06
N GLN A 144 -18.41 3.16 -11.65
CA GLN A 144 -18.71 4.58 -11.46
C GLN A 144 -18.97 4.91 -9.99
N ARG A 145 -19.68 4.03 -9.27
CA ARG A 145 -19.96 4.20 -7.84
C ARG A 145 -18.67 4.24 -7.00
N TYR A 146 -17.69 3.39 -7.30
CA TYR A 146 -16.39 3.41 -6.62
C TYR A 146 -15.62 4.68 -6.95
N LEU A 147 -15.56 5.09 -8.23
CA LEU A 147 -14.87 6.32 -8.65
C LEU A 147 -15.52 7.59 -8.09
N ASP A 148 -16.84 7.61 -7.92
CA ASP A 148 -17.54 8.72 -7.26
C ASP A 148 -17.27 8.77 -5.75
N PHE A 149 -17.07 7.60 -5.13
CA PHE A 149 -16.62 7.53 -3.74
C PHE A 149 -15.21 8.12 -3.61
N THR A 150 -14.25 7.71 -4.43
CA THR A 150 -12.87 8.23 -4.35
C THR A 150 -12.79 9.72 -4.66
N ARG A 151 -13.64 10.22 -5.57
CA ARG A 151 -13.78 11.66 -5.81
C ARG A 151 -14.16 12.45 -4.56
N ARG A 152 -15.09 11.94 -3.75
CA ARG A 152 -15.49 12.57 -2.49
C ARG A 152 -14.46 12.37 -1.39
N ASP A 153 -13.78 11.23 -1.41
CA ASP A 153 -12.72 10.88 -0.46
C ASP A 153 -11.55 11.88 -0.54
N GLU A 154 -11.03 12.10 -1.74
CA GLU A 154 -9.99 13.10 -2.03
C GLU A 154 -10.43 14.52 -1.67
N ALA A 155 -11.67 14.88 -2.01
CA ALA A 155 -12.21 16.18 -1.68
C ALA A 155 -12.35 16.40 -0.16
N LEU A 156 -12.65 15.34 0.59
CA LEU A 156 -12.64 15.40 2.05
C LEU A 156 -11.22 15.55 2.58
N ALA A 157 -10.28 14.73 2.12
CA ALA A 157 -8.89 14.83 2.50
C ALA A 157 -8.36 16.25 2.29
N GLU A 158 -8.58 16.81 1.11
CA GLU A 158 -8.19 18.17 0.78
C GLU A 158 -8.87 19.22 1.68
N LEU A 159 -10.18 19.07 1.95
CA LEU A 159 -10.90 19.94 2.89
C LEU A 159 -10.30 19.89 4.30
N VAL A 160 -9.88 18.71 4.77
CA VAL A 160 -9.20 18.55 6.08
C VAL A 160 -7.85 19.25 6.06
N GLY A 161 -7.07 19.13 4.99
CA GLY A 161 -5.81 19.86 4.79
C GLY A 161 -6.00 21.39 4.82
N MET A 162 -6.97 21.91 4.07
CA MET A 162 -7.30 23.34 4.06
C MET A 162 -7.76 23.84 5.45
N ASN A 163 -8.60 23.07 6.14
CA ASN A 163 -9.05 23.42 7.50
C ASN A 163 -7.91 23.37 8.52
N ALA A 164 -6.98 22.43 8.38
CA ALA A 164 -5.78 22.34 9.21
C ALA A 164 -4.92 23.59 9.06
N LEU A 165 -4.72 24.08 7.84
CA LEU A 165 -3.99 25.32 7.60
C LEU A 165 -4.76 26.56 8.10
N ALA A 166 -6.09 26.65 7.87
CA ALA A 166 -6.91 27.74 8.39
C ALA A 166 -6.85 27.83 9.93
N SER A 167 -6.87 26.68 10.61
CA SER A 167 -6.70 26.59 12.06
C SER A 167 -5.31 27.03 12.50
N ARG A 168 -4.27 26.81 11.71
CA ARG A 168 -2.91 27.29 12.00
C ARG A 168 -2.77 28.79 11.80
N VAL A 169 -3.32 29.34 10.71
CA VAL A 169 -3.34 30.79 10.43
C VAL A 169 -4.01 31.56 11.57
N SER A 170 -5.15 31.07 12.05
CA SER A 170 -5.88 31.68 13.16
C SER A 170 -5.30 31.36 14.56
N GLY A 171 -4.33 30.44 14.67
CA GLY A 171 -3.88 29.89 15.95
C GLY A 171 -5.02 29.23 16.75
N GLY A 172 -6.04 28.72 16.07
CA GLY A 172 -7.26 28.16 16.65
C GLY A 172 -8.21 29.19 17.27
N GLN A 173 -8.00 30.48 17.05
CA GLN A 173 -8.84 31.55 17.58
C GLN A 173 -9.69 32.17 16.45
N PRO A 174 -11.01 31.95 16.41
CA PRO A 174 -11.88 32.44 15.34
C PRO A 174 -11.72 33.93 15.01
N GLY A 175 -11.55 34.78 16.03
CA GLY A 175 -11.39 36.24 15.85
C GLY A 175 -10.05 36.68 15.27
N ARG A 176 -9.11 35.75 15.04
CA ARG A 176 -7.79 36.03 14.45
C ARG A 176 -7.65 35.54 13.02
N PHE A 177 -8.67 34.88 12.47
CA PHE A 177 -8.63 34.44 11.09
C PHE A 177 -8.61 35.64 10.14
N ASN A 178 -7.56 35.72 9.32
CA ASN A 178 -7.44 36.69 8.24
C ASN A 178 -7.54 35.93 6.90
N VAL A 179 -8.54 36.28 6.09
CA VAL A 179 -8.80 35.60 4.83
C VAL A 179 -7.71 35.83 3.79
N ASP A 180 -7.12 37.03 3.73
CA ASP A 180 -6.06 37.36 2.78
C ASP A 180 -4.77 36.61 3.13
N GLU A 181 -4.41 36.57 4.43
CA GLU A 181 -3.26 35.80 4.92
C GLU A 181 -3.46 34.30 4.67
N PHE A 182 -4.67 33.77 4.92
CA PHE A 182 -4.99 32.38 4.63
C PHE A 182 -4.86 32.07 3.14
N LEU A 183 -5.43 32.91 2.28
CA LEU A 183 -5.40 32.75 0.84
C LEU A 183 -3.97 32.75 0.29
N GLU A 184 -3.10 33.63 0.78
CA GLU A 184 -1.68 33.64 0.42
C GLU A 184 -0.97 32.35 0.83
N ARG A 185 -1.25 31.84 2.04
CA ARG A 185 -0.58 30.67 2.61
C ARG A 185 -1.09 29.32 2.08
N VAL A 186 -2.37 29.24 1.71
CA VAL A 186 -3.00 28.01 1.20
C VAL A 186 -2.83 27.86 -0.31
N ALA A 187 -2.63 28.95 -1.07
CA ALA A 187 -2.49 28.86 -2.52
C ALA A 187 -1.36 27.92 -3.01
N PRO A 188 -0.19 27.84 -2.35
CA PRO A 188 0.86 26.88 -2.74
C PRO A 188 0.52 25.42 -2.41
N THR A 189 -0.49 25.16 -1.57
CA THR A 189 -0.79 23.83 -1.05
C THR A 189 -2.00 23.18 -1.71
N THR A 190 -2.75 23.92 -2.54
CA THR A 190 -3.98 23.41 -3.17
C THR A 190 -4.26 24.06 -4.52
N HIS A 191 -4.88 23.29 -5.43
CA HIS A 191 -5.44 23.79 -6.68
C HIS A 191 -6.78 24.53 -6.50
N CYS A 192 -7.31 24.57 -5.28
CA CYS A 192 -8.56 25.23 -4.94
C CYS A 192 -8.45 26.73 -4.70
N VAL A 193 -7.27 27.32 -4.95
CA VAL A 193 -7.08 28.77 -5.04
C VAL A 193 -6.72 29.14 -6.47
N ASP A 194 -7.51 30.04 -7.06
CA ASP A 194 -7.21 30.62 -8.35
C ASP A 194 -6.15 31.72 -8.19
N GLN A 195 -4.95 31.45 -8.69
CA GLN A 195 -3.83 32.40 -8.75
C GLN A 195 -3.79 33.18 -10.08
N THR A 196 -4.68 32.88 -11.04
CA THR A 196 -4.35 33.00 -12.48
C THR A 196 -4.75 34.30 -13.17
N LYS A 197 -4.82 35.44 -12.48
CA LYS A 197 -4.93 36.73 -13.20
C LYS A 197 -4.02 37.78 -12.59
N GLU A 198 -3.01 38.18 -13.36
CA GLU A 198 -2.25 39.41 -13.12
C GLU A 198 -3.24 40.51 -12.69
N ASN A 199 -3.00 41.12 -11.53
CA ASN A 199 -3.84 42.14 -10.88
C ASN A 199 -5.13 41.67 -10.18
N ARG A 200 -5.26 40.41 -9.76
CA ARG A 200 -6.30 39.99 -8.80
C ARG A 200 -5.70 39.35 -7.54
N PRO A 201 -6.27 39.62 -6.36
CA PRO A 201 -5.92 38.86 -5.16
C PRO A 201 -6.30 37.39 -5.37
N PRO A 202 -5.57 36.43 -4.76
CA PRO A 202 -5.93 35.03 -4.79
C PRO A 202 -7.37 34.84 -4.31
N ALA A 203 -8.10 33.90 -4.91
CA ALA A 203 -9.49 33.65 -4.54
C ALA A 203 -9.79 32.15 -4.52
N LEU A 204 -10.64 31.71 -3.59
CA LEU A 204 -11.09 30.33 -3.55
C LEU A 204 -11.90 29.98 -4.80
N ALA A 205 -11.78 28.74 -5.25
CA ALA A 205 -12.59 28.21 -6.33
C ALA A 205 -14.10 28.35 -6.05
N PRO A 206 -14.94 28.50 -7.10
CA PRO A 206 -16.38 28.67 -6.93
C PRO A 206 -17.02 27.58 -6.06
N GLY A 207 -17.90 28.00 -5.14
CA GLY A 207 -18.65 27.09 -4.27
C GLY A 207 -18.00 26.83 -2.90
N ILE A 208 -16.70 27.08 -2.77
CA ILE A 208 -15.99 27.02 -1.49
C ILE A 208 -16.44 28.21 -0.62
N ARG A 209 -16.91 27.93 0.59
CA ARG A 209 -17.38 28.94 1.54
C ARG A 209 -16.75 28.72 2.91
N LEU A 210 -15.97 29.70 3.35
CA LEU A 210 -15.37 29.69 4.68
C LEU A 210 -16.35 30.26 5.71
N ARG A 211 -16.31 29.70 6.92
CA ARG A 211 -16.89 30.34 8.11
C ARG A 211 -15.99 31.46 8.63
N ASN A 212 -16.45 32.16 9.66
CA ASN A 212 -15.68 33.25 10.31
C ASN A 212 -14.34 32.77 10.90
N ASP A 213 -14.21 31.48 11.22
CA ASP A 213 -12.97 30.86 11.70
C ASP A 213 -12.09 30.30 10.56
N GLY A 214 -12.46 30.58 9.30
CA GLY A 214 -11.75 30.11 8.12
C GLY A 214 -12.03 28.67 7.72
N MET A 215 -12.79 27.93 8.52
CA MET A 215 -13.04 26.51 8.26
C MET A 215 -14.26 26.30 7.36
N GLN A 216 -14.22 25.23 6.58
CA GLN A 216 -15.35 24.68 5.85
C GLN A 216 -16.02 23.57 6.65
N LEU A 217 -17.35 23.50 6.60
CA LEU A 217 -18.11 22.42 7.22
C LEU A 217 -18.87 21.62 6.16
N MET A 218 -18.83 20.31 6.31
CA MET A 218 -19.62 19.39 5.49
C MET A 218 -21.06 19.18 5.98
N GLY A 219 -21.41 19.67 7.18
CA GLY A 219 -22.74 19.48 7.75
C GLY A 219 -23.12 18.00 7.97
N ASN A 220 -22.14 17.17 8.35
CA ASN A 220 -22.27 15.71 8.56
C ASN A 220 -22.74 14.92 7.32
N ARG A 221 -22.49 15.43 6.11
CA ARG A 221 -22.82 14.77 4.86
C ARG A 221 -21.59 14.64 3.96
N PHE A 222 -21.29 13.42 3.56
CA PHE A 222 -20.18 13.12 2.64
C PHE A 222 -20.46 13.60 1.21
N ASP A 223 -21.74 13.79 0.86
CA ASP A 223 -22.23 14.37 -0.40
C ASP A 223 -22.67 15.83 -0.24
N SER A 224 -21.95 16.60 0.58
CA SER A 224 -22.27 18.02 0.83
C SER A 224 -21.80 18.95 -0.29
N PRO A 225 -22.40 20.15 -0.42
CA PRO A 225 -21.91 21.17 -1.36
C PRO A 225 -20.46 21.60 -1.12
N ALA A 226 -19.96 21.52 0.13
CA ALA A 226 -18.57 21.83 0.45
C ALA A 226 -17.62 20.80 -0.17
N ILE A 227 -17.94 19.51 -0.04
CA ILE A 227 -17.20 18.42 -0.69
C ILE A 227 -17.26 18.55 -2.20
N GLU A 228 -18.43 18.83 -2.77
CA GLU A 228 -18.55 19.00 -4.22
C GLU A 228 -17.69 20.14 -4.75
N ALA A 229 -17.67 21.29 -4.05
CA ALA A 229 -16.85 22.43 -4.46
C ALA A 229 -15.34 22.10 -4.46
N VAL A 230 -14.87 21.39 -3.43
CA VAL A 230 -13.47 20.94 -3.34
C VAL A 230 -13.16 19.88 -4.40
N ALA A 231 -14.06 18.93 -4.64
CA ALA A 231 -13.89 17.91 -5.67
C ALA A 231 -13.69 18.50 -7.08
N VAL A 232 -14.41 19.58 -7.40
CA VAL A 232 -14.30 20.27 -8.70
C VAL A 232 -12.96 20.96 -8.90
N CYS A 233 -12.35 21.52 -7.86
CA CYS A 233 -11.07 22.23 -7.99
C CYS A 233 -9.85 21.36 -7.72
N HIS A 234 -9.99 20.31 -6.92
CA HIS A 234 -8.94 19.37 -6.60
C HIS A 234 -9.05 18.13 -7.52
N TYR A 235 -9.94 17.17 -7.21
CA TYR A 235 -10.02 15.90 -7.93
C TYR A 235 -10.18 16.04 -9.46
N ASP A 236 -11.08 16.90 -9.91
CA ASP A 236 -11.44 17.02 -11.33
C ASP A 236 -10.41 17.79 -12.18
N LYS A 237 -9.53 18.58 -11.54
CA LYS A 237 -8.55 19.44 -12.23
C LYS A 237 -7.10 19.05 -11.99
N SER A 238 -6.82 18.37 -10.88
CA SER A 238 -5.47 17.95 -10.54
C SER A 238 -4.99 16.81 -11.44
N ALA A 239 -3.73 16.94 -11.82
CA ALA A 239 -2.93 15.92 -12.50
C ALA A 239 -1.52 15.95 -11.88
N GLY A 240 -0.71 14.93 -12.12
CA GLY A 240 0.60 14.83 -11.50
C GLY A 240 0.81 13.59 -10.65
N LEU A 241 -0.14 12.64 -10.67
CA LEU A 241 -0.13 11.45 -9.83
C LEU A 241 0.48 10.25 -10.56
N GLY A 242 0.73 9.19 -9.79
CA GLY A 242 1.23 7.93 -10.29
C GLY A 242 2.73 7.96 -10.58
N ARG A 243 3.26 6.82 -11.02
CA ARG A 243 4.70 6.57 -11.17
C ARG A 243 5.43 7.59 -12.03
N GLU A 244 4.72 8.11 -13.03
CA GLU A 244 5.27 8.97 -14.06
C GLU A 244 4.83 10.44 -13.89
N GLY A 245 4.03 10.73 -12.87
CA GLY A 245 3.53 12.09 -12.59
C GLY A 245 2.67 12.68 -13.70
N ASP A 246 2.00 11.85 -14.51
CA ASP A 246 1.17 12.28 -15.63
C ASP A 246 -0.31 11.84 -15.51
N SER A 247 -0.66 11.15 -14.41
CA SER A 247 -2.03 10.70 -14.17
C SER A 247 -2.85 11.76 -13.44
N ASN A 248 -4.15 11.80 -13.76
CA ASN A 248 -5.16 12.43 -12.91
C ASN A 248 -5.69 11.43 -11.87
N TYR A 249 -6.48 11.93 -10.91
CA TYR A 249 -7.06 11.09 -9.86
C TYR A 249 -7.98 9.99 -10.39
N ARG A 250 -8.76 10.28 -11.44
CA ARG A 250 -9.70 9.33 -12.02
C ARG A 250 -8.98 8.09 -12.55
N ASN A 251 -7.87 8.28 -13.24
CA ASN A 251 -7.02 7.20 -13.77
C ASN A 251 -6.17 6.56 -12.67
N TYR A 252 -5.72 7.32 -11.67
CA TYR A 252 -5.03 6.74 -10.52
C TYR A 252 -5.93 5.70 -9.80
N TYR A 253 -7.18 6.08 -9.52
CA TYR A 253 -8.17 5.18 -8.90
C TYR A 253 -8.80 4.16 -9.85
N GLY A 254 -8.76 4.43 -11.16
CA GLY A 254 -9.25 3.51 -12.19
C GLY A 254 -8.50 2.18 -12.23
N GLY A 255 -7.22 2.17 -11.79
CA GLY A 255 -6.46 0.94 -11.67
C GLY A 255 -7.12 -0.06 -10.72
N THR A 256 -7.48 0.39 -9.52
CA THR A 256 -8.15 -0.45 -8.51
C THR A 256 -9.47 -1.03 -9.02
N VAL A 257 -10.20 -0.32 -9.91
CA VAL A 257 -11.42 -0.86 -10.52
C VAL A 257 -11.09 -2.10 -11.36
N LEU A 258 -10.12 -2.00 -12.27
CA LEU A 258 -9.75 -3.11 -13.14
C LEU A 258 -9.14 -4.27 -12.34
N GLU A 259 -8.28 -3.98 -11.36
CA GLU A 259 -7.67 -4.99 -10.48
C GLU A 259 -8.74 -5.75 -9.68
N THR A 260 -9.71 -5.04 -9.08
CA THR A 260 -10.78 -5.64 -8.28
C THR A 260 -11.67 -6.54 -9.13
N ILE A 261 -12.04 -6.09 -10.33
CA ILE A 261 -12.86 -6.87 -11.26
C ILE A 261 -12.09 -8.11 -11.74
N ALA A 262 -10.83 -7.95 -12.12
CA ALA A 262 -9.97 -9.02 -12.59
C ALA A 262 -9.77 -10.09 -11.50
N ALA A 263 -9.48 -9.68 -10.27
CA ALA A 263 -9.34 -10.56 -9.12
C ALA A 263 -10.65 -11.33 -8.84
N SER A 264 -11.78 -10.62 -8.80
CA SER A 264 -13.10 -11.22 -8.56
C SER A 264 -13.46 -12.27 -9.62
N ARG A 265 -13.16 -11.97 -10.89
CA ARG A 265 -13.35 -12.93 -11.99
C ARG A 265 -12.45 -14.16 -11.82
N ALA A 266 -11.16 -13.94 -11.54
CA ALA A 266 -10.19 -15.02 -11.38
C ALA A 266 -10.51 -15.95 -10.19
N GLU A 267 -11.10 -15.43 -9.12
CA GLU A 267 -11.59 -16.24 -7.99
C GLU A 267 -12.78 -17.13 -8.38
N LEU A 268 -13.71 -16.60 -9.17
CA LEU A 268 -14.85 -17.35 -9.68
C LEU A 268 -14.43 -18.42 -10.69
N ASP A 269 -13.50 -18.10 -11.59
CA ASP A 269 -12.97 -19.07 -12.56
C ASP A 269 -12.28 -20.28 -11.87
N LYS A 270 -11.71 -20.09 -10.67
CA LYS A 270 -11.13 -21.19 -9.88
C LYS A 270 -12.17 -22.05 -9.17
N SER A 271 -13.35 -21.50 -8.87
CA SER A 271 -14.36 -22.13 -8.02
C SER A 271 -15.59 -22.65 -8.78
N SER A 272 -15.74 -22.28 -10.05
CA SER A 272 -16.85 -22.67 -10.90
C SER A 272 -16.39 -23.42 -12.15
N SER A 273 -17.16 -24.44 -12.55
CA SER A 273 -16.99 -25.11 -13.85
C SER A 273 -17.83 -24.48 -14.97
N GLN A 274 -18.70 -23.52 -14.65
CA GLN A 274 -19.53 -22.81 -15.62
C GLN A 274 -18.72 -21.71 -16.31
N ALA A 275 -18.92 -21.55 -17.62
CA ALA A 275 -18.33 -20.44 -18.37
C ALA A 275 -18.86 -19.10 -17.85
N LEU A 276 -17.95 -18.24 -17.38
CA LEU A 276 -18.29 -16.89 -16.93
C LEU A 276 -18.55 -15.98 -18.13
N PRO A 277 -19.55 -15.08 -18.04
CA PRO A 277 -19.84 -14.09 -19.07
C PRO A 277 -18.66 -13.13 -19.26
N GLU A 278 -18.58 -12.46 -20.41
CA GLU A 278 -17.62 -11.37 -20.64
C GLU A 278 -17.92 -10.16 -19.74
N VAL A 279 -16.90 -9.42 -19.31
CA VAL A 279 -17.09 -8.15 -18.61
C VAL A 279 -17.13 -7.00 -19.63
N CYS A 280 -18.12 -6.13 -19.49
CA CYS A 280 -18.26 -4.89 -20.24
C CYS A 280 -18.07 -3.65 -19.34
N LEU A 281 -17.41 -2.62 -19.87
CA LEU A 281 -17.18 -1.33 -19.23
C LEU A 281 -17.27 -0.18 -20.25
N ASP A 282 -17.98 0.90 -19.95
CA ASP A 282 -17.96 2.13 -20.74
C ASP A 282 -16.85 3.06 -20.21
N LEU A 283 -15.64 2.92 -20.78
CA LEU A 283 -14.47 3.70 -20.36
C LEU A 283 -14.65 5.21 -20.54
N ALA A 284 -15.35 5.64 -21.59
CA ALA A 284 -15.61 7.05 -21.87
C ALA A 284 -16.50 7.67 -20.79
N SER A 285 -17.58 6.97 -20.38
CA SER A 285 -18.45 7.43 -19.29
C SER A 285 -17.71 7.49 -17.95
N LEU A 286 -16.84 6.50 -17.70
CA LEU A 286 -16.00 6.44 -16.50
C LEU A 286 -14.86 7.46 -16.53
N LYS A 287 -14.56 8.03 -17.71
CA LYS A 287 -13.42 8.93 -17.99
C LYS A 287 -12.08 8.25 -17.71
N LEU A 288 -11.92 6.99 -18.11
CA LEU A 288 -10.71 6.20 -17.94
C LEU A 288 -9.90 6.11 -19.23
N ASP A 289 -8.58 6.31 -19.11
CA ASP A 289 -7.59 6.16 -20.17
C ASP A 289 -6.68 4.97 -19.85
N LEU A 290 -6.81 3.88 -20.62
CA LEU A 290 -6.05 2.65 -20.38
C LEU A 290 -4.53 2.86 -20.39
N ARG A 291 -4.01 3.81 -21.18
CA ARG A 291 -2.57 4.07 -21.19
C ARG A 291 -2.11 4.66 -19.85
N GLN A 292 -2.90 5.56 -19.28
CA GLN A 292 -2.61 6.09 -17.94
C GLN A 292 -2.76 5.00 -16.87
N LEU A 293 -3.79 4.14 -16.97
CA LEU A 293 -3.95 3.02 -16.04
C LEU A 293 -2.75 2.08 -16.03
N GLU A 294 -2.28 1.67 -17.22
CA GLU A 294 -1.10 0.80 -17.34
C GLU A 294 0.18 1.50 -16.88
N ARG A 295 0.35 2.80 -17.14
CA ARG A 295 1.50 3.60 -16.67
C ARG A 295 1.52 3.78 -15.15
N ASN A 296 0.35 3.87 -14.52
CA ASN A 296 0.22 3.93 -13.06
C ASN A 296 0.67 2.64 -12.37
N GLY A 297 0.70 1.52 -13.09
CA GLY A 297 0.93 0.19 -12.54
C GLY A 297 -0.39 -0.49 -12.23
N LEU A 298 -0.64 -1.62 -12.89
CA LEU A 298 -1.76 -2.52 -12.60
C LEU A 298 -1.24 -3.82 -12.02
N ASP A 299 -1.79 -4.23 -10.88
CA ASP A 299 -1.55 -5.53 -10.24
C ASP A 299 -2.66 -6.51 -10.61
N LEU A 300 -2.40 -7.37 -11.60
CA LEU A 300 -3.33 -8.39 -12.06
C LEU A 300 -2.96 -9.78 -11.55
N GLY A 301 -2.13 -9.84 -10.49
CA GLY A 301 -1.65 -11.08 -9.90
C GLY A 301 -0.35 -11.62 -10.51
N GLY A 302 0.46 -10.76 -11.12
CA GLY A 302 1.87 -11.02 -11.44
C GLY A 302 2.25 -10.92 -12.92
N VAL A 303 3.56 -11.05 -13.19
CA VAL A 303 4.16 -10.90 -14.54
C VAL A 303 3.41 -11.71 -15.59
N GLY A 304 3.07 -11.06 -16.70
CA GLY A 304 2.42 -11.69 -17.85
C GLY A 304 0.92 -11.96 -17.65
N LYS A 305 0.35 -11.60 -16.49
CA LYS A 305 -1.11 -11.57 -16.33
C LYS A 305 -1.69 -10.42 -17.16
N SER A 306 -2.88 -10.67 -17.67
CA SER A 306 -3.65 -9.70 -18.42
C SER A 306 -5.13 -9.88 -18.12
N PHE A 307 -5.88 -8.80 -18.25
CA PHE A 307 -7.31 -8.79 -18.06
C PHE A 307 -7.98 -8.26 -19.32
N GLY A 308 -8.83 -9.10 -19.93
CA GLY A 308 -9.62 -8.77 -21.10
C GLY A 308 -11.05 -8.39 -20.73
N PHE A 309 -11.57 -7.33 -21.34
CA PHE A 309 -12.95 -6.87 -21.19
C PHE A 309 -13.40 -6.15 -22.48
N THR A 310 -14.71 -6.01 -22.68
CA THR A 310 -15.27 -5.23 -23.78
C THR A 310 -15.52 -3.79 -23.35
N ASP A 311 -14.91 -2.85 -24.06
CA ASP A 311 -15.22 -1.43 -23.96
C ASP A 311 -16.50 -1.13 -24.75
N THR A 312 -17.51 -0.61 -24.07
CA THR A 312 -18.83 -0.25 -24.64
C THR A 312 -18.94 1.22 -25.05
N SER A 313 -17.84 1.98 -24.90
CA SER A 313 -17.80 3.42 -25.17
C SER A 313 -18.35 3.78 -26.55
N HIS A 314 -19.10 4.88 -26.61
CA HIS A 314 -19.69 5.41 -27.85
C HIS A 314 -20.59 4.41 -28.60
N GLY A 315 -21.14 3.41 -27.90
CA GLY A 315 -22.01 2.38 -28.48
C GLY A 315 -21.28 1.36 -29.35
N LYS A 316 -19.94 1.26 -29.24
CA LYS A 316 -19.12 0.25 -29.90
C LYS A 316 -18.81 -0.87 -28.93
N LEU A 317 -18.60 -2.10 -29.43
CA LEU A 317 -18.10 -3.22 -28.63
C LEU A 317 -16.66 -3.50 -29.06
N GLU A 318 -15.70 -3.01 -28.29
CA GLU A 318 -14.29 -3.16 -28.60
C GLU A 318 -13.58 -3.95 -27.50
N ILE A 319 -13.05 -5.12 -27.83
CA ILE A 319 -12.25 -5.89 -26.88
C ILE A 319 -10.99 -5.10 -26.54
N ARG A 320 -10.78 -4.90 -25.25
CA ARG A 320 -9.59 -4.29 -24.66
C ARG A 320 -8.90 -5.28 -23.76
N THR A 321 -7.61 -5.12 -23.64
CA THR A 321 -6.81 -5.89 -22.70
C THR A 321 -5.84 -4.95 -22.02
N VAL A 322 -5.77 -5.05 -20.70
CA VAL A 322 -4.71 -4.44 -19.90
C VAL A 322 -3.77 -5.51 -19.39
N ARG A 323 -2.50 -5.14 -19.20
CA ARG A 323 -1.47 -6.05 -18.68
C ARG A 323 -1.08 -5.68 -17.27
N ASP A 324 -0.56 -6.68 -16.55
CA ASP A 324 0.14 -6.44 -15.30
C ASP A 324 1.38 -5.59 -15.60
N THR A 325 1.38 -4.37 -15.07
CA THR A 325 2.48 -3.42 -15.17
C THR A 325 3.05 -3.08 -13.80
N ASN A 326 2.47 -3.64 -12.73
CA ASN A 326 3.05 -3.55 -11.41
C ASN A 326 4.34 -4.39 -11.31
N SER A 327 4.43 -5.48 -12.06
CA SER A 327 5.57 -6.41 -12.03
C SER A 327 6.82 -5.96 -12.81
N GLY A 328 7.02 -4.65 -12.99
CA GLY A 328 8.18 -4.10 -13.71
C GLY A 328 8.69 -2.74 -13.23
N VAL A 329 8.02 -2.07 -12.27
CA VAL A 329 8.44 -0.76 -11.75
C VAL A 329 8.07 -0.66 -10.27
N ASN A 330 9.08 -0.68 -9.41
CA ASN A 330 9.16 -0.05 -8.08
C ASN A 330 7.83 0.15 -7.31
N LYS A 331 7.48 -0.81 -6.45
CA LYS A 331 6.98 -0.45 -5.11
C LYS A 331 8.20 0.04 -4.32
N ALA A 332 8.41 1.35 -4.30
CA ALA A 332 9.27 1.98 -3.32
C ALA A 332 8.59 1.91 -1.95
N SER A 333 8.61 0.72 -1.34
CA SER A 333 8.74 0.65 0.11
C SER A 333 10.11 1.20 0.47
N PRO A 334 10.24 1.95 1.59
CA PRO A 334 11.51 2.52 2.02
C PRO A 334 12.55 1.41 2.08
N ASP A 335 13.76 1.75 1.64
CA ASP A 335 14.98 0.95 1.65
C ASP A 335 15.02 -0.10 2.79
N LEU A 336 14.39 -1.23 2.48
CA LEU A 336 14.81 -2.53 2.89
C LEU A 336 14.98 -3.18 1.52
N SER A 337 16.23 -3.29 1.09
CA SER A 337 16.66 -4.58 0.55
C SER A 337 15.90 -5.63 1.35
N ALA A 338 14.84 -6.21 0.76
CA ALA A 338 14.23 -7.39 1.33
C ALA A 338 15.43 -8.32 1.46
N LEU A 339 15.86 -8.55 2.70
CA LEU A 339 16.95 -9.45 2.95
C LEU A 339 16.40 -10.78 2.46
N GLN A 340 16.72 -11.13 1.23
CA GLN A 340 16.39 -12.43 0.67
C GLN A 340 17.49 -13.37 1.14
N ALA A 341 17.20 -14.67 1.13
CA ALA A 341 18.19 -15.66 1.59
C ALA A 341 19.53 -15.61 0.84
N ASP A 342 19.64 -14.99 -0.32
CA ASP A 342 20.90 -14.77 -1.02
C ASP A 342 21.71 -13.55 -0.54
N THR A 343 21.19 -12.78 0.43
CA THR A 343 21.88 -11.63 1.03
C THR A 343 22.61 -11.99 2.35
N PRO A 344 23.86 -11.54 2.56
CA PRO A 344 24.67 -11.94 3.73
C PRO A 344 24.06 -11.75 5.11
N SER A 345 23.20 -10.75 5.26
CA SER A 345 22.57 -10.40 6.52
C SER A 345 21.28 -11.17 6.81
N HIS A 346 20.81 -12.03 5.89
CA HIS A 346 19.58 -12.79 6.07
C HIS A 346 19.80 -14.00 6.99
N PRO A 347 18.88 -14.33 7.92
CA PRO A 347 19.01 -15.50 8.80
C PRO A 347 19.23 -16.82 8.05
N ASP A 348 18.69 -16.96 6.85
CA ASP A 348 18.83 -18.17 6.03
C ASP A 348 19.99 -18.12 5.02
N HIS A 349 20.83 -17.08 5.07
CA HIS A 349 21.94 -16.93 4.14
C HIS A 349 22.95 -18.07 4.22
N ARG A 350 23.23 -18.56 5.43
CA ARG A 350 24.11 -19.71 5.60
C ARG A 350 23.60 -20.95 4.85
N ALA A 351 22.29 -21.19 4.85
CA ALA A 351 21.70 -22.30 4.10
C ALA A 351 21.81 -22.06 2.59
N PHE A 352 21.55 -20.82 2.14
CA PHE A 352 21.71 -20.42 0.74
C PHE A 352 23.14 -20.70 0.25
N GLU A 353 24.17 -20.28 0.99
CA GLU A 353 25.57 -20.54 0.65
C GLU A 353 25.89 -22.06 0.58
N MET A 354 25.31 -22.87 1.45
CA MET A 354 25.53 -24.33 1.44
C MET A 354 24.97 -24.95 0.16
N PHE A 355 23.75 -24.56 -0.26
CA PHE A 355 23.18 -25.01 -1.53
C PHE A 355 23.93 -24.45 -2.74
N GLN A 356 24.37 -23.20 -2.68
CA GLN A 356 25.15 -22.56 -3.72
C GLN A 356 26.50 -23.26 -3.95
N ARG A 357 27.25 -23.55 -2.88
CA ARG A 357 28.54 -24.26 -2.98
C ARG A 357 28.38 -25.67 -3.54
N ALA A 358 27.34 -26.39 -3.13
CA ALA A 358 27.04 -27.73 -3.67
C ALA A 358 26.75 -27.67 -5.17
N ALA A 359 25.92 -26.72 -5.62
CA ALA A 359 25.63 -26.54 -7.05
C ALA A 359 26.86 -26.10 -7.86
N GLN A 360 27.69 -25.20 -7.33
CA GLN A 360 28.94 -24.78 -7.97
C GLN A 360 29.95 -25.93 -8.11
N SER A 361 30.04 -26.81 -7.10
CA SER A 361 31.00 -27.92 -7.11
C SER A 361 30.73 -28.97 -8.19
N ASP A 362 29.49 -29.01 -8.72
CA ASP A 362 29.09 -29.89 -9.82
C ASP A 362 29.62 -29.41 -11.19
N GLY A 363 29.90 -28.11 -11.32
CA GLY A 363 30.51 -27.51 -12.51
C GLY A 363 29.65 -27.47 -13.78
N ARG A 364 28.42 -27.98 -13.76
CA ARG A 364 27.52 -28.01 -14.93
C ARG A 364 26.63 -26.78 -15.08
N TRP A 365 26.44 -26.02 -14.01
CA TRP A 365 25.47 -24.94 -13.93
C TRP A 365 26.16 -23.59 -14.05
N ASN A 366 25.56 -22.67 -14.81
CA ASN A 366 26.03 -21.28 -14.87
C ASN A 366 25.63 -20.52 -13.58
N GLU A 367 26.14 -19.30 -13.42
CA GLU A 367 25.94 -18.50 -12.19
C GLU A 367 24.46 -18.25 -11.86
N THR A 368 23.63 -18.04 -12.89
CA THR A 368 22.18 -17.85 -12.72
C THR A 368 21.48 -19.14 -12.29
N GLU A 369 21.81 -20.25 -12.93
CA GLU A 369 21.28 -21.58 -12.58
C GLU A 369 21.69 -22.02 -11.17
N VAL A 370 22.94 -21.72 -10.77
CA VAL A 370 23.43 -21.93 -9.41
C VAL A 370 22.61 -21.14 -8.40
N ARG A 371 22.31 -19.86 -8.69
CA ARG A 371 21.48 -19.01 -7.81
C ARG A 371 20.04 -19.53 -7.72
N ASN A 372 19.46 -19.98 -8.83
CA ASN A 372 18.13 -20.59 -8.89
C ASN A 372 18.05 -21.88 -8.06
N LEU A 373 19.05 -22.75 -8.20
CA LEU A 373 19.19 -23.99 -7.43
C LEU A 373 19.32 -23.72 -5.93
N ALA A 374 20.15 -22.74 -5.55
CA ALA A 374 20.35 -22.37 -4.16
C ALA A 374 19.05 -21.84 -3.52
N ALA A 375 18.33 -20.96 -4.22
CA ALA A 375 17.05 -20.42 -3.75
C ALA A 375 15.99 -21.52 -3.60
N ALA A 376 15.86 -22.42 -4.58
CA ALA A 376 14.94 -23.56 -4.49
C ALA A 376 15.31 -24.50 -3.32
N GLY A 377 16.61 -24.72 -3.11
CA GLY A 377 17.21 -25.41 -1.96
C GLY A 377 16.67 -24.91 -0.62
N VAL A 378 16.81 -23.61 -0.38
CA VAL A 378 16.37 -22.97 0.87
C VAL A 378 14.86 -23.05 1.03
N ALA A 379 14.09 -22.79 -0.04
CA ALA A 379 12.63 -22.87 0.01
C ALA A 379 12.12 -24.27 0.38
N ALA A 380 12.73 -25.32 -0.19
CA ALA A 380 12.36 -26.69 0.09
C ALA A 380 12.80 -27.12 1.51
N MET A 381 14.01 -26.74 1.93
CA MET A 381 14.49 -26.94 3.30
C MET A 381 13.55 -26.29 4.32
N LYS A 382 13.09 -25.05 4.08
CA LYS A 382 12.18 -24.35 4.98
C LYS A 382 10.80 -24.96 5.05
N ALA A 383 10.32 -25.55 3.96
CA ALA A 383 9.04 -26.27 3.96
C ALA A 383 9.12 -27.61 4.73
N ASP A 384 10.33 -28.13 4.99
CA ASP A 384 10.54 -29.35 5.76
C ASP A 384 10.82 -29.02 7.25
N PRO A 385 9.96 -29.46 8.19
CA PRO A 385 10.12 -29.12 9.61
C PRO A 385 11.41 -29.61 10.27
N ILE A 386 12.02 -30.68 9.74
CA ILE A 386 13.24 -31.30 10.31
C ILE A 386 14.47 -30.61 9.74
N LEU A 387 14.56 -30.48 8.42
CA LEU A 387 15.69 -29.80 7.76
C LEU A 387 15.72 -28.31 8.05
N GLY A 388 14.56 -27.66 8.12
CA GLY A 388 14.45 -26.23 8.44
C GLY A 388 15.04 -25.86 9.79
N ALA A 389 15.14 -26.81 10.72
CA ALA A 389 15.74 -26.62 12.04
C ALA A 389 17.17 -27.20 12.16
N THR A 390 17.56 -28.20 11.35
CA THR A 390 18.77 -29.01 11.61
C THR A 390 19.62 -29.33 10.38
N LEU A 391 19.56 -28.52 9.32
CA LEU A 391 20.39 -28.69 8.12
C LEU A 391 21.88 -28.84 8.48
N THR A 392 22.45 -29.99 8.14
CA THR A 392 23.84 -30.35 8.45
C THR A 392 24.74 -30.25 7.22
N GLY A 393 24.21 -30.55 6.03
CA GLY A 393 24.97 -30.48 4.79
C GLY A 393 24.09 -30.45 3.55
N VAL A 394 24.71 -30.11 2.42
CA VAL A 394 24.09 -30.17 1.09
C VAL A 394 25.07 -30.84 0.14
N VAL A 395 24.55 -31.75 -0.68
CA VAL A 395 25.30 -32.41 -1.76
C VAL A 395 24.48 -32.42 -3.04
N ILE A 396 25.15 -32.56 -4.18
CA ILE A 396 24.52 -32.83 -5.46
C ILE A 396 24.79 -34.28 -5.86
N GLY A 397 23.74 -34.99 -6.27
CA GLY A 397 23.81 -36.42 -6.54
C GLY A 397 22.96 -36.82 -7.74
N LYS A 398 23.14 -38.07 -8.20
CA LYS A 398 22.30 -38.65 -9.24
C LYS A 398 21.19 -39.49 -8.61
N ALA A 399 19.97 -39.29 -9.08
CA ALA A 399 18.83 -40.14 -8.79
C ALA A 399 18.94 -41.48 -9.56
N ALA A 400 18.13 -42.45 -9.14
CA ALA A 400 18.13 -43.79 -9.73
C ALA A 400 17.71 -43.81 -11.22
N ASP A 401 16.96 -42.81 -11.66
CA ASP A 401 16.55 -42.57 -13.05
C ASP A 401 17.58 -41.79 -13.88
N GLY A 402 18.74 -41.45 -13.28
CA GLY A 402 19.79 -40.66 -13.91
C GLY A 402 19.60 -39.14 -13.81
N GLY A 403 18.49 -38.67 -13.21
CA GLY A 403 18.25 -37.26 -12.91
C GLY A 403 19.27 -36.69 -11.92
N THR A 404 19.53 -35.38 -11.97
CA THR A 404 20.40 -34.72 -10.99
C THR A 404 19.56 -34.11 -9.89
N ASN A 405 19.89 -34.42 -8.64
CA ASN A 405 19.20 -33.87 -7.48
C ASN A 405 20.15 -33.07 -6.59
N LEU A 406 19.66 -31.93 -6.12
CA LEU A 406 20.27 -31.17 -5.04
C LEU A 406 19.65 -31.64 -3.72
N ILE A 407 20.47 -32.14 -2.80
CA ILE A 407 20.03 -32.88 -1.62
C ILE A 407 20.51 -32.18 -0.36
N GLY A 408 19.58 -31.63 0.41
CA GLY A 408 19.83 -31.16 1.77
C GLY A 408 19.58 -32.28 2.77
N TYR A 409 20.43 -32.39 3.80
CA TYR A 409 20.27 -33.44 4.81
C TYR A 409 20.60 -32.97 6.23
N ALA A 410 19.98 -33.62 7.21
CA ALA A 410 20.25 -33.49 8.64
C ALA A 410 20.83 -34.80 9.19
N SER A 411 21.93 -34.69 9.93
CA SER A 411 22.67 -35.82 10.51
C SER A 411 22.85 -35.68 12.02
N PRO A 412 21.77 -35.73 12.82
CA PRO A 412 21.86 -35.53 14.28
C PRO A 412 22.72 -36.58 14.99
N HIS A 413 22.99 -37.72 14.36
CA HIS A 413 23.81 -38.82 14.89
C HIS A 413 25.19 -38.96 14.22
N GLY A 414 25.63 -37.94 13.49
CA GLY A 414 26.91 -37.94 12.77
C GLY A 414 26.89 -38.73 11.44
N PRO A 415 28.04 -38.82 10.73
CA PRO A 415 28.09 -39.26 9.33
C PRO A 415 27.65 -40.72 9.08
N ALA A 416 27.79 -41.59 10.09
CA ALA A 416 27.46 -43.02 10.01
C ALA A 416 26.04 -43.36 10.52
N GLY A 417 25.29 -42.36 11.01
CA GLY A 417 23.92 -42.53 11.50
C GLY A 417 22.85 -42.38 10.41
N PRO A 418 21.57 -42.59 10.74
CA PRO A 418 20.47 -42.32 9.82
C PRO A 418 20.36 -40.81 9.52
N HIS A 419 20.09 -40.49 8.26
CA HIS A 419 19.99 -39.12 7.75
C HIS A 419 18.55 -38.83 7.30
N HIS A 420 17.98 -37.71 7.74
CA HIS A 420 16.80 -37.14 7.10
C HIS A 420 17.24 -36.31 5.91
N HIS A 421 16.65 -36.51 4.75
CA HIS A 421 17.07 -35.83 3.52
C HIS A 421 15.87 -35.41 2.68
N LEU A 422 16.07 -34.33 1.94
CA LEU A 422 15.14 -33.81 0.95
C LEU A 422 15.91 -33.63 -0.36
N ALA A 423 15.38 -34.17 -1.44
CA ALA A 423 15.94 -34.05 -2.77
C ALA A 423 15.09 -33.12 -3.62
N ILE A 424 15.75 -32.22 -4.34
CA ILE A 424 15.13 -31.31 -5.31
C ILE A 424 15.67 -31.69 -6.68
N ASP A 425 14.78 -31.83 -7.66
CA ASP A 425 15.17 -31.99 -9.06
C ASP A 425 15.93 -30.73 -9.53
N ALA A 426 17.23 -30.89 -9.75
CA ALA A 426 18.11 -29.79 -10.13
C ALA A 426 17.85 -29.31 -11.56
N GLY A 427 17.41 -30.19 -12.46
CA GLY A 427 17.09 -29.82 -13.84
C GLY A 427 15.91 -28.85 -13.88
N ASN A 428 14.85 -29.15 -13.13
CA ASN A 428 13.67 -28.29 -13.04
C ASN A 428 13.95 -27.02 -12.21
N ALA A 429 14.66 -27.16 -11.09
CA ALA A 429 14.94 -26.02 -10.20
C ALA A 429 15.90 -24.99 -10.82
N ALA A 430 16.87 -25.40 -11.64
CA ALA A 430 17.79 -24.48 -12.32
C ALA A 430 17.08 -23.48 -13.26
N HIS A 431 15.91 -23.85 -13.78
CA HIS A 431 15.11 -23.00 -14.68
C HIS A 431 14.02 -22.18 -13.97
N MET A 432 13.85 -22.35 -12.66
CA MET A 432 12.93 -21.55 -11.87
C MET A 432 13.64 -20.28 -11.40
N PRO A 433 13.13 -19.06 -11.71
CA PRO A 433 13.75 -17.83 -11.24
C PRO A 433 13.91 -17.82 -9.72
N ALA A 434 15.12 -17.53 -9.24
CA ALA A 434 15.46 -17.50 -7.83
C ALA A 434 14.50 -16.63 -7.02
N GLU A 435 14.03 -15.50 -7.58
CA GLU A 435 13.11 -14.55 -6.95
C GLU A 435 11.84 -15.24 -6.45
N LYS A 436 11.27 -16.15 -7.25
CA LYS A 436 10.06 -16.91 -6.89
C LYS A 436 10.29 -17.83 -5.69
N SER A 437 11.48 -18.44 -5.60
CA SER A 437 11.84 -19.31 -4.50
C SER A 437 12.21 -18.51 -3.25
N LEU A 438 12.87 -17.36 -3.40
CA LEU A 438 13.23 -16.45 -2.31
C LEU A 438 11.97 -15.80 -1.70
N GLU A 439 11.01 -15.37 -2.52
CA GLU A 439 9.71 -14.91 -2.03
C GLU A 439 8.97 -16.00 -1.22
N ARG A 440 9.05 -17.26 -1.68
CA ARG A 440 8.49 -18.39 -0.93
C ARG A 440 9.18 -18.61 0.41
N VAL A 441 10.50 -18.38 0.50
CA VAL A 441 11.23 -18.42 1.78
C VAL A 441 10.68 -17.36 2.75
N GLU A 442 10.44 -16.14 2.27
CA GLU A 442 9.88 -15.08 3.12
C GLU A 442 8.46 -15.38 3.59
N GLN A 443 7.63 -15.94 2.71
CA GLN A 443 6.28 -16.38 3.08
C GLN A 443 6.32 -17.46 4.18
N LEU A 444 7.22 -18.43 4.07
CA LEU A 444 7.39 -19.49 5.07
C LEU A 444 7.92 -18.94 6.40
N ASN A 445 8.85 -17.97 6.35
CA ASN A 445 9.36 -17.30 7.56
C ASN A 445 8.25 -16.53 8.29
N GLN A 446 7.39 -15.83 7.56
CA GLN A 446 6.22 -15.14 8.12
C GLN A 446 5.21 -16.12 8.73
N GLN A 447 4.92 -17.22 8.03
CA GLN A 447 4.03 -18.27 8.54
C GLN A 447 4.55 -18.91 9.82
N HIS A 448 5.84 -19.24 9.89
CA HIS A 448 6.46 -19.81 11.08
C HIS A 448 6.50 -18.82 12.25
N ALA A 449 6.78 -17.54 12.00
CA ALA A 449 6.74 -16.50 13.03
C ALA A 449 5.32 -16.34 13.61
N GLN A 450 4.29 -16.38 12.77
CA GLN A 450 2.89 -16.34 13.21
C GLN A 450 2.51 -17.58 14.04
N GLN A 451 2.90 -18.78 13.61
CA GLN A 451 2.65 -20.02 14.36
C GLN A 451 3.37 -20.04 15.72
N GLN A 452 4.61 -19.54 15.80
CA GLN A 452 5.34 -19.42 17.06
C GLN A 452 4.70 -18.40 18.00
N ALA A 453 4.22 -17.27 17.48
CA ALA A 453 3.51 -16.25 18.27
C ALA A 453 2.18 -16.79 18.83
N GLN A 454 1.43 -17.58 18.03
CA GLN A 454 0.19 -18.24 18.45
C GLN A 454 0.44 -19.34 19.50
N THR A 455 1.52 -20.11 19.36
CA THR A 455 1.88 -21.16 20.33
C THR A 455 2.35 -20.57 21.67
N GLN A 456 3.00 -19.40 21.66
CA GLN A 456 3.38 -18.68 22.89
C GLN A 456 2.19 -18.05 23.61
N THR A 457 1.19 -17.54 22.87
CA THR A 457 -0.05 -17.02 23.46
C THR A 457 -0.90 -18.15 24.09
N HIS A 458 -1.02 -19.30 23.42
CA HIS A 458 -1.72 -20.46 24.01
C HIS A 458 -1.00 -21.11 25.21
N ARG A 459 0.33 -20.97 25.32
CA ARG A 459 1.06 -21.42 26.53
C ARG A 459 0.86 -20.49 27.74
N MET A 460 0.48 -19.22 27.54
CA MET A 460 0.16 -18.29 28.63
C MET A 460 -1.27 -18.42 29.16
N GLU A 461 -2.17 -19.12 28.43
CA GLU A 461 -3.58 -19.34 28.81
C GLU A 461 -3.89 -20.77 29.29
N GLY A 462 -2.87 -21.56 29.66
CA GLY A 462 -3.05 -22.88 30.26
C GLY A 462 -3.62 -22.83 31.70
N PRO A 463 -4.51 -23.77 32.10
CA PRO A 463 -5.33 -23.63 33.30
C PRO A 463 -4.54 -23.70 34.62
N SER A 464 -4.80 -22.73 35.49
CA SER A 464 -4.47 -22.77 36.91
C SER A 464 -5.13 -24.00 37.56
N GLN A 465 -4.34 -25.05 37.82
CA GLN A 465 -4.76 -26.13 38.71
C GLN A 465 -4.76 -25.60 40.15
N GLY A 466 -5.91 -25.06 40.58
CA GLY A 466 -6.25 -24.91 41.98
C GLY A 466 -6.53 -26.28 42.61
N GLY A 467 -5.53 -26.88 43.23
CA GLY A 467 -5.73 -28.01 44.15
C GLY A 467 -6.26 -27.53 45.51
N PRO A 468 -7.18 -28.27 46.17
CA PRO A 468 -7.82 -27.83 47.40
C PRO A 468 -6.86 -27.82 48.60
N LYS A 469 -6.94 -26.77 49.42
CA LYS A 469 -6.30 -26.69 50.74
C LYS A 469 -6.86 -27.78 51.64
N MET A 470 -6.02 -28.72 52.06
CA MET A 470 -6.27 -29.51 53.27
C MET A 470 -5.89 -28.69 54.49
N VAL A 471 -6.84 -28.62 55.42
CA VAL A 471 -6.68 -28.14 56.79
C VAL A 471 -5.97 -29.22 57.60
N LEU A 472 -4.89 -28.85 58.28
CA LEU A 472 -4.50 -29.32 59.61
C LEU A 472 -3.43 -28.39 60.20
#